data_AF-A0A6G1SJ36-F1
#
_entry.id   AF-A0A6G1SJ36-F1
#
_cell.length_a   1.000
_cell.length_b   1.000
_cell.length_c   1.000
_cell.angle_alpha   90.00
_cell.angle_beta   90.00
_cell.angle_gamma   90.00
#
_symmetry.space_group_name_H-M   'P 1'
#
loop_
_entity.id
_entity.type
_entity.pdbx_description
1 polymer ?
#
loop_
_entity_poly.entity_id
_entity_poly.type
_entity_poly.pdbx_seq_one_letter_code
_entity_poly.pdbx_strand_id
1 'polypeptide(L)'
;GKRVLIRVDFNVPLKDGKITNNQRIVAALETVKYALSKDAKSVVLMSHLGRPDGSRNLKYTMKPVAEELKKLLNTDVTFLDDCVGPDVEKACADPAKGSVILLENLRFHVEEEGKGVDASGNKIKASPEA
;
A
#
# COMPACT_ATOMS: atom_id res chain seq x y z
N GLY A 1 -12.68 -8.26 -16.42
CA GLY A 1 -11.34 -7.73 -16.70
C GLY A 1 -10.30 -8.34 -15.77
N LYS A 2 -9.04 -7.93 -15.91
CA LYS A 2 -7.92 -8.43 -15.08
C LYS A 2 -7.87 -7.73 -13.73
N ARG A 3 -7.40 -8.42 -12.69
CA ARG A 3 -6.98 -7.79 -11.44
C ARG A 3 -5.52 -7.34 -11.62
N VAL A 4 -5.23 -6.06 -11.39
CA VAL A 4 -3.92 -5.48 -11.66
C VAL A 4 -3.28 -5.05 -10.35
N LEU A 5 -2.17 -5.68 -9.98
CA LEU A 5 -1.32 -5.24 -8.87
C LEU A 5 -0.31 -4.22 -9.40
N ILE A 6 -0.26 -3.04 -8.79
CA ILE A 6 0.63 -1.95 -9.19
C ILE A 6 1.47 -1.55 -7.98
N ARG A 7 2.79 -1.71 -8.10
CA ARG A 7 3.74 -1.15 -7.15
C ARG A 7 3.95 0.33 -7.48
N VAL A 8 3.64 1.20 -6.53
CA VAL A 8 3.74 2.66 -6.68
C VAL A 8 4.68 3.24 -5.63
N ASP A 9 5.19 4.45 -5.87
CA ASP A 9 5.91 5.21 -4.87
C ASP A 9 4.94 6.20 -4.19
N PHE A 10 4.44 5.84 -3.02
CA PHE A 10 3.64 6.69 -2.15
C PHE A 10 4.40 7.04 -0.87
N ASN A 11 5.73 7.00 -0.90
CA ASN A 11 6.57 7.39 0.23
C ASN A 11 6.59 8.93 0.34
N VAL A 12 5.52 9.48 0.89
CA VAL A 12 5.27 10.92 1.04
C VAL A 12 5.66 11.41 2.43
N PRO A 13 6.08 12.68 2.57
CA PRO A 13 6.35 13.24 3.89
C PRO A 13 5.05 13.38 4.69
N LEU A 14 5.08 12.90 5.94
CA LEU A 14 4.03 13.08 6.93
C LEU A 14 4.48 14.03 8.05
N LYS A 15 3.58 14.89 8.50
CA LYS A 15 3.69 15.66 9.73
C LYS A 15 2.41 15.47 10.54
N ASP A 16 2.54 14.98 11.77
CA ASP A 16 1.41 14.72 12.67
C ASP A 16 0.30 13.86 12.02
N GLY A 17 0.71 12.82 11.27
CA GLY A 17 -0.19 11.92 10.55
C GLY A 17 -0.83 12.51 9.28
N LYS A 18 -0.46 13.73 8.88
CA LYS A 18 -0.98 14.41 7.69
C LYS A 18 0.08 14.52 6.59
N ILE A 19 -0.33 14.32 5.35
CA ILE A 19 0.52 14.48 4.17
C ILE A 19 0.84 15.96 3.97
N THR A 20 2.13 16.29 3.86
CA THR A 20 2.59 17.68 3.60
C THR A 20 2.92 17.94 2.14
N ASN A 21 3.18 16.88 1.36
CA ASN A 21 3.38 16.94 -0.08
C ASN A 21 2.85 15.66 -0.74
N ASN A 22 1.83 15.77 -1.59
CA ASN A 22 1.16 14.66 -2.27
C ASN A 22 1.63 14.42 -3.71
N GLN A 23 2.70 15.08 -4.18
CA GLN A 23 3.17 14.98 -5.58
C GLN A 23 3.38 13.55 -6.06
N ARG A 24 3.91 12.68 -5.18
CA ARG A 24 4.11 11.25 -5.50
C ARG A 24 2.80 10.50 -5.72
N ILE A 25 1.75 10.86 -4.95
CA ILE A 25 0.41 10.30 -5.14
C ILE A 25 -0.17 10.77 -6.46
N VAL A 26 -0.08 12.08 -6.73
CA VAL A 26 -0.55 12.69 -7.98
C VAL A 26 0.12 12.06 -9.20
N ALA A 27 1.42 11.79 -9.14
CA ALA A 27 2.18 11.20 -10.24
C ALA A 27 1.72 9.78 -10.62
N ALA A 28 1.11 9.02 -9.70
CA ALA A 28 0.63 7.67 -9.99
C ALA A 28 -0.81 7.63 -10.55
N LEU A 29 -1.57 8.74 -10.44
CA LEU A 29 -3.01 8.75 -10.76
C LEU A 29 -3.29 8.35 -12.20
N GLU A 30 -2.47 8.80 -13.16
CA GLU A 30 -2.66 8.48 -14.57
C GLU A 30 -2.49 6.99 -14.86
N THR A 31 -1.58 6.30 -14.18
CA THR A 31 -1.43 4.84 -14.29
C THR A 31 -2.66 4.12 -13.74
N VAL A 32 -3.19 4.57 -12.59
CA VAL A 32 -4.40 3.99 -11.98
C VAL A 32 -5.61 4.18 -12.89
N LYS A 33 -5.84 5.41 -13.36
CA LYS A 33 -6.93 5.73 -14.30
C LYS A 33 -6.79 4.94 -15.60
N TYR A 34 -5.58 4.80 -16.12
CA TYR A 34 -5.32 4.02 -17.32
C TYR A 34 -5.75 2.56 -17.14
N ALA A 35 -5.32 1.90 -16.06
CA ALA A 35 -5.72 0.52 -15.79
C ALA A 35 -7.24 0.37 -15.69
N LEU A 36 -7.92 1.28 -15.00
CA LEU A 36 -9.38 1.31 -14.90
C LEU A 36 -10.05 1.51 -16.26
N SER A 37 -9.56 2.44 -17.09
CA SER A 37 -10.07 2.68 -18.44
C SER A 37 -9.86 1.52 -19.42
N LYS A 38 -8.93 0.60 -19.10
CA LYS A 38 -8.70 -0.66 -19.82
C LYS A 38 -9.49 -1.83 -19.24
N ASP A 39 -10.64 -1.55 -18.61
CA ASP A 39 -11.55 -2.52 -18.03
C ASP A 39 -10.89 -3.45 -16.99
N ALA A 40 -9.89 -2.96 -16.25
CA ALA A 40 -9.40 -3.68 -15.07
C ALA A 40 -10.58 -4.00 -14.13
N LYS A 41 -10.64 -5.26 -13.68
CA LYS A 41 -11.61 -5.65 -12.65
C LYS A 41 -11.29 -4.92 -11.35
N SER A 42 -10.03 -4.84 -10.99
CA SER A 42 -9.55 -4.02 -9.87
C SER A 42 -8.13 -3.55 -10.10
N VAL A 43 -7.79 -2.46 -9.42
CA VAL A 43 -6.42 -1.97 -9.25
C VAL A 43 -6.05 -2.10 -7.78
N VAL A 44 -5.12 -3.01 -7.48
CA VAL A 44 -4.54 -3.19 -6.14
C VAL A 44 -3.21 -2.45 -6.11
N LEU A 45 -3.07 -1.51 -5.19
CA LEU A 45 -1.90 -0.66 -5.02
C LEU A 45 -1.10 -1.13 -3.82
N MET A 46 0.22 -1.19 -4.00
CA MET A 46 1.15 -1.51 -2.94
C MET A 46 2.30 -0.51 -2.94
N SER A 47 2.72 -0.10 -1.74
CA SER A 47 3.81 0.85 -1.57
C SER A 47 4.44 0.71 -0.20
N HIS A 48 5.45 1.53 0.06
CA HIS A 48 6.05 1.66 1.38
C HIS A 48 5.98 3.11 1.84
N LEU A 49 6.07 3.30 3.14
CA LEU A 49 6.17 4.61 3.75
C LEU A 49 7.28 4.61 4.81
N GLY A 50 8.24 5.52 4.67
CA GLY A 50 9.36 5.66 5.59
C GLY A 50 10.15 4.36 5.78
N ARG A 51 10.64 4.15 7.01
CA ARG A 51 11.47 3.01 7.37
C ARG A 51 11.04 2.45 8.73
N PRO A 52 10.05 1.55 8.73
CA PRO A 52 9.57 0.89 9.95
C PRO A 52 10.38 -0.37 10.33
N ASP A 53 11.44 -0.69 9.57
CA ASP A 53 12.40 -1.76 9.84
C ASP A 53 11.77 -3.15 10.08
N GLY A 54 10.76 -3.51 9.28
CA GLY A 54 10.09 -4.82 9.37
C GLY A 54 9.15 -4.96 10.57
N SER A 55 8.73 -3.84 11.18
CA SER A 55 7.84 -3.84 12.34
C SER A 55 6.61 -2.96 12.09
N ARG A 56 5.45 -3.39 12.59
CA ARG A 56 4.22 -2.59 12.48
C ARG A 56 4.30 -1.36 13.37
N ASN A 57 4.34 -0.18 12.75
CA ASN A 57 4.34 1.11 13.44
C ASN A 57 3.37 2.08 12.75
N LEU A 58 2.29 2.44 13.44
CA LEU A 58 1.21 3.27 12.88
C LEU A 58 1.65 4.69 12.48
N LYS A 59 2.83 5.16 12.90
CA LYS A 59 3.44 6.39 12.34
C LYS A 59 3.69 6.27 10.83
N TYR A 60 3.89 5.05 10.34
CA TYR A 60 4.19 4.74 8.94
C TYR A 60 3.04 3.99 8.25
N THR A 61 1.80 4.06 8.77
CA THR A 61 0.63 3.49 8.09
C THR A 61 0.33 4.22 6.77
N MET A 62 -0.20 3.47 5.81
CA MET A 62 -0.69 3.97 4.52
C MET A 62 -2.09 4.59 4.60
N LYS A 63 -2.75 4.58 5.76
CA LYS A 63 -4.11 5.12 5.92
C LYS A 63 -4.26 6.59 5.48
N PRO A 64 -3.37 7.55 5.82
CA PRO A 64 -3.44 8.91 5.29
C PRO A 64 -3.33 8.98 3.77
N VAL A 65 -2.55 8.08 3.16
CA VAL A 65 -2.40 7.97 1.71
C VAL A 65 -3.69 7.44 1.07
N ALA A 66 -4.36 6.46 1.69
CA ALA A 66 -5.66 5.96 1.22
C ALA A 66 -6.70 7.08 1.14
N GLU A 67 -6.80 7.90 2.19
CA GLU A 67 -7.74 9.02 2.26
C GLU A 67 -7.44 10.10 1.21
N GLU A 68 -6.16 10.40 0.98
CA GLU A 68 -5.75 11.37 -0.04
C GLU A 68 -6.00 10.82 -1.46
N LEU A 69 -5.70 9.55 -1.70
CA LEU A 69 -5.95 8.88 -2.97
C LEU A 69 -7.44 8.88 -3.32
N LYS A 70 -8.31 8.59 -2.33
CA LYS A 70 -9.78 8.65 -2.49
C LYS A 70 -10.25 10.02 -2.97
N LYS A 71 -9.71 11.10 -2.38
CA LYS A 71 -10.03 12.48 -2.79
C LYS A 71 -9.54 12.77 -4.21
N LEU A 72 -8.30 12.41 -4.53
CA LEU A 72 -7.67 12.71 -5.82
C LEU A 72 -8.27 11.92 -6.99
N LEU A 73 -8.68 10.67 -6.75
CA LEU A 73 -9.36 9.84 -7.75
C LEU A 73 -10.86 10.13 -7.85
N ASN A 74 -11.45 10.84 -6.88
CA ASN A 74 -12.89 10.99 -6.74
C ASN A 74 -13.62 9.63 -6.84
N THR A 75 -13.04 8.61 -6.21
CA THR A 75 -13.50 7.21 -6.26
C THR A 75 -13.22 6.58 -4.90
N ASP A 76 -14.08 5.67 -4.45
CA ASP A 76 -13.82 4.93 -3.22
C ASP A 76 -12.54 4.08 -3.33
N VAL A 77 -11.73 4.13 -2.28
CA VAL A 77 -10.52 3.33 -2.14
C VAL A 77 -10.72 2.43 -0.92
N THR A 78 -10.64 1.11 -1.14
CA THR A 78 -10.65 0.14 -0.04
C THR A 78 -9.25 0.05 0.54
N PHE A 79 -9.10 0.43 1.81
CA PHE A 79 -7.84 0.25 2.53
C PHE A 79 -7.84 -1.10 3.25
N LEU A 80 -6.79 -1.90 3.07
CA LEU A 80 -6.58 -3.14 3.79
C LEU A 80 -5.49 -2.94 4.84
N ASP A 81 -5.74 -3.42 6.05
CA ASP A 81 -4.85 -3.21 7.20
C ASP A 81 -3.60 -4.10 7.18
N ASP A 82 -3.41 -4.87 6.11
CA ASP A 82 -2.26 -5.73 5.87
C ASP A 82 -1.95 -5.83 4.36
N CYS A 83 -0.84 -6.49 4.01
CA CYS A 83 -0.38 -6.75 2.65
C CYS A 83 -0.60 -8.20 2.20
N VAL A 84 -0.74 -9.12 3.15
CA VAL A 84 -0.81 -10.57 2.93
C VAL A 84 -1.84 -11.19 3.87
N GLY A 85 -2.13 -12.48 3.67
CA GLY A 85 -3.00 -13.26 4.54
C GLY A 85 -4.45 -13.35 4.06
N PRO A 86 -5.28 -14.18 4.75
CA PRO A 86 -6.58 -14.61 4.25
C PRO A 86 -7.55 -13.46 3.96
N ASP A 87 -7.54 -12.41 4.78
CA ASP A 87 -8.42 -11.26 4.60
C ASP A 87 -8.05 -10.43 3.36
N VAL A 88 -6.75 -10.27 3.09
CA VAL A 88 -6.24 -9.58 1.89
C VAL A 88 -6.56 -10.40 0.65
N GLU A 89 -6.31 -11.71 0.69
CA GLU A 89 -6.64 -12.64 -0.40
C GLU A 89 -8.14 -12.61 -0.72
N LYS A 90 -9.00 -12.67 0.32
CA LYS A 90 -10.45 -12.63 0.17
C LYS A 90 -10.92 -11.30 -0.44
N ALA A 91 -10.40 -10.17 0.03
CA ALA A 91 -10.74 -8.86 -0.51
C ALA A 91 -10.30 -8.68 -1.98
N CYS A 92 -9.18 -9.29 -2.36
CA CYS A 92 -8.63 -9.22 -3.72
C CYS A 92 -9.13 -10.34 -4.65
N ALA A 93 -9.80 -11.37 -4.13
CA ALA A 93 -10.27 -12.52 -4.89
C ALA A 93 -11.28 -12.10 -5.97
N ASP A 94 -12.32 -11.39 -5.55
CA ASP A 94 -13.45 -11.03 -6.42
C ASP A 94 -14.07 -9.65 -6.11
N PRO A 95 -13.29 -8.55 -6.18
CA PRO A 95 -13.83 -7.22 -5.92
C PRO A 95 -14.78 -6.76 -7.05
N ALA A 96 -15.60 -5.76 -6.73
CA ALA A 96 -16.48 -5.12 -7.71
C ALA A 96 -15.66 -4.57 -8.90
N LYS A 97 -16.27 -4.53 -10.09
CA LYS A 97 -15.58 -4.02 -11.28
C LYS A 97 -15.20 -2.55 -11.06
N GLY A 98 -13.94 -2.22 -11.30
CA GLY A 98 -13.39 -0.88 -11.14
C GLY A 98 -12.93 -0.56 -9.71
N SER A 99 -12.90 -1.52 -8.80
CA SER A 99 -12.42 -1.29 -7.44
C SER A 99 -10.95 -0.85 -7.40
N VAL A 100 -10.66 0.13 -6.55
CA VAL A 100 -9.31 0.52 -6.17
C VAL A 100 -9.06 0.07 -4.73
N ILE A 101 -7.99 -0.68 -4.53
CA ILE A 101 -7.60 -1.23 -3.23
C ILE A 101 -6.18 -0.74 -2.92
N LEU A 102 -5.93 -0.27 -1.70
CA LEU A 102 -4.59 0.05 -1.22
C LEU A 102 -4.24 -0.86 -0.05
N LEU A 103 -3.13 -1.59 -0.18
CA LEU A 103 -2.56 -2.40 0.88
C LEU A 103 -1.87 -1.52 1.93
N GLU A 104 -1.64 -2.08 3.11
CA GLU A 104 -0.81 -1.45 4.13
C GLU A 104 0.66 -1.34 3.68
N ASN A 105 1.49 -0.70 4.50
CA ASN A 105 2.91 -0.49 4.25
C ASN A 105 3.67 -1.82 4.13
N LEU A 106 4.20 -2.08 2.93
CA LEU A 106 4.97 -3.30 2.64
C LEU A 106 6.14 -3.50 3.61
N ARG A 107 6.77 -2.43 4.09
CA ARG A 107 7.92 -2.51 5.01
C ARG A 107 7.54 -2.89 6.45
N PHE A 108 6.26 -3.08 6.76
CA PHE A 108 5.86 -3.74 8.00
C PHE A 108 6.22 -5.22 8.02
N HIS A 109 6.47 -5.81 6.86
CA HIS A 109 6.94 -7.18 6.70
C HIS A 109 8.46 -7.16 6.50
N VAL A 110 9.20 -7.93 7.29
CA VAL A 110 10.68 -7.98 7.22
C VAL A 110 11.17 -8.55 5.88
N GLU A 111 10.34 -9.39 5.27
CA GLU A 111 10.50 -10.03 3.98
C GLU A 111 10.66 -9.02 2.85
N GLU A 112 10.03 -7.84 2.96
CA GLU A 112 10.10 -6.79 1.93
C GLU A 112 11.51 -6.21 1.77
N GLU A 113 12.25 -6.01 2.86
CA GLU A 113 13.64 -5.50 2.82
C GLU A 113 14.69 -6.60 3.08
N GLY A 114 14.25 -7.82 3.39
CA GLY A 114 15.08 -8.97 3.78
C GLY A 114 15.80 -8.82 5.13
N LYS A 115 15.57 -7.70 5.82
CA LYS A 115 16.19 -7.35 7.10
C LYS A 115 15.33 -6.35 7.86
N GLY A 116 15.44 -6.38 9.18
CA GLY A 116 14.69 -5.51 10.06
C GLY A 116 15.32 -5.41 11.45
N VAL A 117 14.55 -4.91 12.40
CA VAL A 117 14.95 -4.75 13.79
C VAL A 117 13.89 -5.36 14.71
N ASP A 118 14.30 -6.19 15.66
CA ASP A 118 13.39 -6.75 16.67
C ASP A 118 13.04 -5.72 17.77
N ALA A 119 12.14 -6.09 18.69
CA ALA A 119 11.72 -5.22 19.79
C ALA A 119 12.88 -4.81 20.74
N SER A 120 14.01 -5.51 20.71
CA SER A 120 15.20 -5.24 21.52
C SER A 120 16.27 -4.43 20.75
N GLY A 121 16.03 -4.08 19.50
CA GLY A 121 16.99 -3.33 18.67
C GLY A 121 17.99 -4.20 17.91
N ASN A 122 17.86 -5.53 17.95
CA ASN A 122 18.77 -6.43 17.24
C ASN A 122 18.38 -6.55 15.77
N LYS A 123 19.39 -6.70 14.90
CA LYS A 123 19.17 -6.94 13.47
C LYS A 123 18.60 -8.35 13.27
N ILE A 124 17.49 -8.43 12.57
CA ILE A 124 16.88 -9.68 12.12
C ILE A 124 16.94 -9.78 10.59
N LYS A 125 16.87 -11.01 10.07
CA LYS A 125 16.78 -11.32 8.64
C LYS A 125 15.49 -12.09 8.40
N ALA A 126 14.90 -11.88 7.23
CA ALA A 126 13.77 -12.70 6.79
C ALA A 126 14.20 -14.16 6.64
N SER A 127 13.29 -15.09 6.93
CA SER A 127 13.52 -16.51 6.65
C SER A 127 13.46 -16.78 5.14
N PRO A 128 14.30 -17.67 4.59
CA PRO A 128 14.27 -18.04 3.17
C PRO A 128 12.93 -18.61 2.68
N GLU A 129 12.11 -19.15 3.58
CA GLU A 129 10.85 -19.85 3.28
C GLU A 129 9.59 -18.97 3.35
N ALA A 130 9.74 -17.66 3.60
CA ALA A 130 8.62 -16.71 3.71
C ALA A 130 8.12 -16.20 2.34
#